data_AF-A0A4R0IA35-F1
#
_entry.id   AF-A0A4R0IA35-F1
#
_cell.length_a   1.000
_cell.length_b   1.000
_cell.length_c   1.000
_cell.angle_alpha   90.00
_cell.angle_beta   90.00
_cell.angle_gamma   90.00
#
_symmetry.space_group_name_H-M   'P 1'
#
loop_
_entity.id
_entity.type
_entity.pdbx_description
1 polymer ?
#
loop_
_entity_poly.entity_id
_entity_poly.type
_entity_poly.pdbx_seq_one_letter_code
_entity_poly.pdbx_strand_id
1 'polypeptide(L)'
;MDLMHHLAVVMSTTAAPTPQPDHVAAAGQAASQATESGNGTAADIASSIGPTGLLLLALMAMFAAYVVSLSLHPNAKCNRCKGAGRHRGSIFSYAQRPCNSCKGRGVHPRLGRKVLFKQP
;
A
#
# COMPACT_ATOMS: atom_id res chain seq x y z
N MET A 1 -13.86 -29.14 -25.66
CA MET A 1 -13.25 -30.23 -26.46
C MET A 1 -12.25 -29.52 -27.37
N ASP A 2 -11.12 -29.11 -26.81
CA ASP A 2 -10.18 -28.24 -27.53
C ASP A 2 -8.80 -28.31 -26.86
N LEU A 3 -8.10 -29.44 -27.06
CA LEU A 3 -6.74 -29.64 -26.55
C LEU A 3 -5.92 -30.64 -27.39
N MET A 4 -6.15 -30.70 -28.71
CA MET A 4 -5.48 -31.67 -29.60
C MET A 4 -4.91 -31.07 -30.90
N HIS A 5 -4.52 -29.80 -30.93
CA HIS A 5 -3.91 -29.21 -32.13
C HIS A 5 -2.50 -28.64 -31.97
N HIS A 6 -1.82 -28.85 -30.83
CA HIS A 6 -0.45 -28.35 -30.62
C HIS A 6 0.64 -29.41 -30.55
N LEU A 7 0.35 -30.66 -30.94
CA LEU A 7 1.29 -31.80 -30.83
C LEU A 7 1.76 -32.34 -32.20
N ALA A 8 1.90 -31.48 -33.21
CA ALA A 8 2.22 -31.91 -34.58
C ALA A 8 3.43 -31.20 -35.25
N VAL A 9 4.33 -30.56 -34.49
CA VAL A 9 5.53 -29.89 -35.07
C VAL A 9 6.81 -30.24 -34.30
N VAL A 10 7.03 -31.51 -33.98
CA VAL A 10 8.31 -31.97 -33.35
C VAL A 10 8.84 -33.28 -33.96
N MET A 11 8.46 -33.67 -35.18
CA MET A 11 9.05 -34.88 -35.80
C MET A 11 9.23 -34.73 -37.31
N SER A 12 10.14 -33.85 -37.75
CA SER A 12 10.69 -33.88 -39.11
C SER A 12 11.91 -32.96 -39.20
N THR A 13 13.09 -33.46 -38.84
CA THR A 13 14.38 -33.08 -39.45
C THR A 13 15.50 -33.96 -38.86
N THR A 14 15.72 -35.13 -39.47
CA THR A 14 17.02 -35.81 -39.36
C THR A 14 17.89 -35.35 -40.52
N ALA A 15 18.75 -34.37 -40.26
CA ALA A 15 19.93 -34.12 -41.07
C ALA A 15 21.07 -33.76 -40.11
N ALA A 16 22.03 -34.67 -39.94
CA ALA A 16 23.26 -34.41 -39.21
C ALA A 16 24.02 -33.26 -39.90
N PRO A 17 24.63 -32.34 -39.12
CA PRO A 17 26.08 -32.33 -39.09
C PRO A 17 26.70 -31.97 -37.72
N THR A 18 27.81 -32.66 -37.41
CA THR A 18 28.94 -32.27 -36.55
C THR A 18 28.76 -32.19 -35.01
N PRO A 19 29.82 -32.51 -34.22
CA PRO A 19 29.74 -32.65 -32.77
C PRO A 19 29.94 -31.29 -32.08
N GLN A 20 29.04 -30.95 -31.16
CA GLN A 20 29.21 -29.77 -30.28
C GLN A 20 29.26 -30.18 -28.80
N PRO A 21 30.25 -29.68 -28.02
CA PRO A 21 30.42 -30.02 -26.62
C PRO A 21 29.60 -29.07 -25.74
N ASP A 22 28.28 -29.26 -25.67
CA ASP A 22 27.39 -28.33 -24.93
C ASP A 22 26.82 -28.90 -23.62
N HIS A 23 27.20 -30.12 -23.22
CA HIS A 23 26.60 -30.79 -22.05
C HIS A 23 27.14 -30.36 -20.68
N VAL A 24 28.01 -29.34 -20.60
CA VAL A 24 28.53 -28.85 -19.31
C VAL A 24 27.70 -27.67 -18.74
N ALA A 25 26.80 -27.06 -19.54
CA ALA A 25 26.06 -25.87 -19.10
C ALA A 25 24.76 -26.16 -18.32
N ALA A 26 24.23 -27.38 -18.35
CA ALA A 26 22.92 -27.69 -17.74
C ALA A 26 22.99 -28.07 -16.24
N ALA A 27 24.18 -28.33 -15.68
CA ALA A 27 24.34 -28.68 -14.27
C ALA A 27 24.44 -27.46 -13.34
N GLY A 28 24.62 -26.24 -13.89
CA GLY A 28 24.83 -25.02 -13.11
C GLY A 28 23.57 -24.35 -12.57
N GLN A 29 22.38 -24.69 -13.08
CA GLN A 29 21.16 -23.91 -12.81
C GLN A 29 20.36 -24.40 -11.60
N ALA A 30 20.63 -25.60 -11.08
CA ALA A 30 19.97 -26.10 -9.86
C ALA A 30 20.76 -25.80 -8.57
N ALA A 31 22.04 -25.42 -8.68
CA ALA A 31 22.92 -25.16 -7.54
C ALA A 31 22.83 -23.71 -7.01
N SER A 32 22.23 -22.77 -7.75
CA SER A 32 22.16 -21.36 -7.35
C SER A 32 20.92 -20.99 -6.54
N GLN A 33 20.03 -21.93 -6.21
CA GLN A 33 18.81 -21.62 -5.45
C GLN A 33 18.96 -21.73 -3.93
N ALA A 34 20.11 -22.21 -3.44
CA ALA A 34 20.34 -22.44 -2.00
C ALA A 34 21.30 -21.45 -1.33
N THR A 35 21.94 -20.54 -2.07
CA THR A 35 22.96 -19.64 -1.53
C THR A 35 22.75 -18.22 -2.03
N GLU A 36 21.76 -17.51 -1.47
CA GLU A 36 21.87 -16.06 -1.20
C GLU A 36 20.69 -15.62 -0.31
N SER A 37 20.57 -16.28 0.84
CA SER A 37 19.67 -15.84 1.90
C SER A 37 20.28 -14.59 2.53
N GLY A 38 20.00 -13.41 1.97
CA GLY A 38 20.15 -12.17 2.74
C GLY A 38 20.70 -10.94 2.04
N ASN A 39 20.28 -10.64 0.80
CA ASN A 39 20.13 -9.25 0.33
C ASN A 39 19.38 -9.22 -1.02
N GLY A 40 18.07 -9.48 -0.99
CA GLY A 40 17.23 -9.18 -2.14
C GLY A 40 17.27 -7.68 -2.39
N THR A 41 17.84 -7.26 -3.51
CA THR A 41 17.79 -5.85 -3.90
C THR A 41 16.33 -5.48 -4.16
N ALA A 42 15.97 -4.21 -4.01
CA ALA A 42 14.57 -3.76 -4.20
C ALA A 42 14.01 -4.15 -5.58
N ALA A 43 14.90 -4.35 -6.57
CA ALA A 43 14.56 -4.84 -7.90
C ALA A 43 14.10 -6.30 -7.92
N ASP A 44 14.68 -7.18 -7.09
CA ASP A 44 14.32 -8.61 -7.01
C ASP A 44 12.95 -8.79 -6.32
N ILE A 45 12.70 -7.97 -5.31
CA ILE A 45 11.41 -7.92 -4.61
C ILE A 45 10.32 -7.38 -5.55
N ALA A 46 10.60 -6.34 -6.32
CA ALA A 46 9.65 -5.80 -7.29
C ALA A 46 9.31 -6.81 -8.40
N SER A 47 10.30 -7.60 -8.85
CA SER A 47 10.13 -8.59 -9.91
C SER A 47 9.35 -9.84 -9.46
N SER A 48 9.43 -10.20 -8.17
CA SER A 48 8.77 -11.39 -7.61
C SER A 48 7.31 -11.18 -7.21
N ILE A 49 6.93 -9.95 -6.85
CA ILE A 49 5.59 -9.63 -6.35
C ILE A 49 4.57 -9.42 -7.49
N GLY A 50 5.06 -9.11 -8.70
CA GLY A 50 4.23 -8.80 -9.86
C GLY A 50 3.37 -7.53 -9.67
N PRO A 51 2.62 -7.11 -10.70
CA PRO A 51 1.86 -5.86 -10.65
C PRO A 51 0.77 -5.87 -9.58
N THR A 52 0.11 -7.01 -9.35
CA THR A 52 -0.98 -7.14 -8.38
C THR A 52 -0.49 -7.02 -6.94
N GLY A 53 0.64 -7.66 -6.60
CA GLY A 53 1.17 -7.56 -5.25
C GLY A 53 1.77 -6.17 -4.95
N LEU A 54 2.33 -5.50 -5.97
CA LEU A 54 2.82 -4.13 -5.83
C LEU A 54 1.65 -3.17 -5.55
N LEU A 55 0.50 -3.37 -6.22
CA LEU A 55 -0.73 -2.62 -5.96
C LEU A 55 -1.26 -2.84 -4.54
N LEU A 56 -1.28 -4.09 -4.05
CA LEU A 56 -1.68 -4.38 -2.67
C LEU A 56 -0.75 -3.72 -1.65
N LEU A 57 0.56 -3.78 -1.89
CA LEU A 57 1.55 -3.16 -1.01
C LEU A 57 1.40 -1.64 -0.97
N ALA A 58 1.15 -1.00 -2.12
CA ALA A 58 0.88 0.43 -2.20
C ALA A 58 -0.40 0.84 -1.44
N LEU A 59 -1.47 0.04 -1.57
CA LEU A 59 -2.72 0.28 -0.83
C LEU A 59 -2.52 0.15 0.69
N MET A 60 -1.77 -0.88 1.13
CA MET A 60 -1.43 -1.05 2.55
C MET A 60 -0.57 0.10 3.07
N ALA A 61 0.42 0.56 2.30
CA ALA A 61 1.24 1.71 2.65
C ALA A 61 0.41 3.00 2.76
N MET A 62 -0.49 3.27 1.82
CA MET A 62 -1.41 4.41 1.90
C MET A 62 -2.33 4.31 3.12
N PHE A 63 -2.86 3.13 3.40
CA PHE A 63 -3.71 2.92 4.56
C PHE A 63 -2.94 3.21 5.85
N ALA A 64 -1.74 2.66 6.02
CA ALA A 64 -0.90 2.91 7.19
C ALA A 64 -0.58 4.40 7.36
N ALA A 65 -0.20 5.09 6.27
CA ALA A 65 0.05 6.54 6.30
C ALA A 65 -1.21 7.34 6.71
N TYR A 66 -2.39 6.91 6.26
CA TYR A 66 -3.66 7.51 6.65
C TYR A 66 -3.96 7.32 8.15
N VAL A 67 -3.70 6.13 8.70
CA VAL A 67 -3.87 5.85 10.14
C VAL A 67 -2.93 6.71 10.98
N VAL A 68 -1.66 6.82 10.59
CA VAL A 68 -0.68 7.68 11.27
C VAL A 68 -1.12 9.15 11.20
N SER A 69 -1.59 9.61 10.05
CA SER A 69 -2.14 10.96 9.88
C SER A 69 -3.31 11.24 10.82
N LEU A 70 -4.25 10.28 10.94
CA LEU A 70 -5.37 10.37 11.88
C LEU A 70 -4.93 10.38 13.35
N SER A 71 -3.83 9.71 13.68
CA SER A 71 -3.27 9.70 15.04
C SER A 71 -2.63 11.04 15.41
N LEU A 72 -1.84 11.64 14.49
CA LEU A 72 -1.22 12.95 14.70
C LEU A 72 -2.23 14.10 14.69
N HIS A 73 -3.22 14.04 13.78
CA HIS A 73 -4.23 15.08 13.61
C HIS A 73 -5.65 14.54 13.83
N PRO A 74 -5.99 14.17 15.08
CA PRO A 74 -7.23 13.47 15.39
C PRO A 74 -8.47 14.36 15.34
N ASN A 75 -8.29 15.67 15.47
CA ASN A 75 -9.36 16.63 15.70
C ASN A 75 -9.56 17.53 14.47
N ALA A 76 -10.81 17.65 14.01
CA ALA A 76 -11.21 18.61 12.99
C ALA A 76 -11.74 19.90 13.63
N LYS A 77 -11.56 21.02 12.91
CA LYS A 77 -12.14 22.31 13.32
C LYS A 77 -13.66 22.20 13.41
N CYS A 78 -14.23 22.80 14.44
CA CYS A 78 -15.69 22.92 14.54
C CYS A 78 -16.19 23.89 13.46
N ASN A 79 -17.10 23.44 12.60
CA ASN A 79 -17.66 24.27 11.52
C ASN A 79 -18.44 25.48 12.04
N ARG A 80 -19.01 25.38 13.26
CA ARG A 80 -19.85 26.46 13.82
C ARG A 80 -19.03 27.64 14.33
N CYS A 81 -17.96 27.38 15.08
CA CYS A 81 -17.06 28.43 15.60
C CYS A 81 -15.75 28.57 14.81
N LYS A 82 -15.60 27.84 13.69
CA LYS A 82 -14.41 27.84 12.82
C LYS A 82 -13.08 27.59 13.55
N GLY A 83 -13.09 26.78 14.62
CA GLY A 83 -11.88 26.53 15.43
C GLY A 83 -11.69 27.44 16.65
N ALA A 84 -12.43 28.54 16.77
CA ALA A 84 -12.22 29.51 17.85
C ALA A 84 -12.70 29.06 19.24
N GLY A 85 -13.57 28.03 19.31
CA GLY A 85 -14.20 27.55 20.55
C GLY A 85 -15.26 28.48 21.14
N ARG A 86 -15.33 29.74 20.70
CA ARG A 86 -16.20 30.78 21.25
C ARG A 86 -16.83 31.60 20.13
N HIS A 87 -17.97 32.22 20.44
CA HIS A 87 -18.62 33.21 19.57
C HIS A 87 -18.57 34.58 20.24
N ARG A 88 -18.18 35.60 19.48
CA ARG A 88 -18.24 37.00 19.92
C ARG A 88 -19.66 37.54 19.73
N GLY A 89 -20.09 38.40 20.64
CA GLY A 89 -21.31 39.19 20.45
C GLY A 89 -21.13 40.18 19.29
N SER A 90 -22.19 40.44 18.53
CA SER A 90 -22.18 41.49 17.48
C SER A 90 -22.21 42.90 18.08
N ILE A 91 -22.80 43.06 19.27
CA ILE A 91 -22.97 44.35 19.95
C ILE A 91 -21.83 44.60 20.94
N PHE A 92 -21.46 43.60 21.73
CA PHE A 92 -20.40 43.70 22.73
C PHE A 92 -19.22 42.83 22.32
N SER A 93 -18.15 43.46 21.82
CA SER A 93 -16.94 42.78 21.34
C SER A 93 -16.17 42.04 22.44
N TYR A 94 -16.32 42.49 23.69
CA TYR A 94 -15.75 41.86 24.88
C TYR A 94 -16.54 40.62 25.34
N ALA A 95 -17.83 40.52 24.99
CA ALA A 95 -18.68 39.42 25.41
C ALA A 95 -18.44 38.19 24.52
N GLN A 96 -18.03 37.09 25.14
CA GLN A 96 -17.75 35.81 24.48
C GLN A 96 -18.68 34.75 25.08
N ARG A 97 -19.36 33.97 24.23
CA ARG A 97 -20.06 32.75 24.68
C ARG A 97 -19.34 31.50 24.20
N PRO A 98 -19.24 30.43 25.02
CA PRO A 98 -18.72 29.15 24.55
C PRO A 98 -19.59 28.63 23.40
N CYS A 99 -18.95 28.04 22.39
CA CYS A 99 -19.70 27.40 21.32
C CYS A 99 -20.44 26.17 21.87
N ASN A 100 -21.75 26.10 21.65
CA ASN A 100 -22.60 25.00 22.09
C ASN A 100 -22.27 23.67 21.39
N SER A 101 -21.84 23.72 20.13
CA SER A 101 -21.49 22.53 19.35
C SER A 101 -20.24 21.84 19.90
N CYS A 102 -19.11 22.55 19.98
CA CYS A 102 -17.84 21.97 20.46
C CYS A 102 -17.63 22.12 21.98
N LYS A 103 -18.62 22.66 22.70
CA LYS A 103 -18.57 22.95 24.14
C LYS A 103 -17.31 23.72 24.56
N GLY A 104 -16.93 24.73 23.78
CA GLY A 104 -15.74 25.53 24.06
C GLY A 104 -14.41 25.02 23.50
N ARG A 105 -14.32 23.76 23.03
CA ARG A 105 -13.05 23.14 22.61
C ARG A 105 -12.51 23.62 21.25
N GLY A 106 -13.35 24.25 20.42
CA GLY A 106 -12.99 24.67 19.06
C GLY A 106 -12.88 23.53 18.04
N VAL A 107 -12.78 22.27 18.50
CA VAL A 107 -12.57 21.11 17.64
C VAL A 107 -13.48 19.94 18.00
N HIS A 108 -13.66 19.02 17.04
CA HIS A 108 -14.39 17.76 17.15
C HIS A 108 -13.51 16.59 16.71
N PRO A 109 -13.58 15.42 17.36
CA PRO A 109 -12.85 14.23 16.91
C PRO A 109 -13.36 13.79 15.52
N ARG A 110 -12.44 13.52 14.59
CA ARG A 110 -12.75 13.05 13.24
C ARG A 110 -13.36 11.65 13.27
N LEU A 111 -14.21 11.33 12.29
CA LEU A 111 -14.83 10.00 12.17
C LEU A 111 -13.80 8.88 12.10
N GLY A 112 -12.73 9.07 11.30
CA GLY A 112 -11.64 8.10 11.19
C GLY A 112 -11.03 7.74 12.54
N ARG A 113 -10.89 8.72 13.45
CA ARG A 113 -10.46 8.43 14.82
C ARG A 113 -11.50 7.65 15.61
N LYS A 114 -12.79 8.00 15.52
CA LYS A 114 -13.84 7.30 16.29
C LYS A 114 -13.99 5.83 15.89
N VAL A 115 -13.77 5.52 14.61
CA VAL A 115 -13.90 4.16 14.08
C VAL A 115 -12.64 3.34 14.39
N LEU A 116 -11.45 3.91 14.16
CA LEU A 116 -10.20 3.17 14.31
C LEU A 116 -9.64 3.17 15.74
N PHE A 117 -9.84 4.25 16.48
CA PHE A 117 -9.38 4.41 17.85
C PHE A 117 -10.60 4.46 18.76
N LYS A 118 -10.92 3.31 19.36
CA LYS A 118 -11.96 3.24 20.39
C LYS A 118 -11.53 4.11 21.57
N GLN A 119 -12.18 5.26 21.70
CA GLN A 119 -11.98 6.14 22.83
C GLN A 119 -12.86 5.66 23.99
N PRO A 120 -12.35 5.63 25.23
CA PRO A 120 -13.21 5.53 26.41
C PRO A 120 -14.16 6.75 26.50
#